data_AF-A0A1F3V137-F1
#
_entry.id   AF-A0A1F3V137-F1
#
_cell.length_a   1.000
_cell.length_b   1.000
_cell.length_c   1.000
_cell.angle_alpha   90.00
_cell.angle_beta   90.00
_cell.angle_gamma   90.00
#
_symmetry.space_group_name_H-M   'P 1'
#
loop_
_entity.id
_entity.type
_entity.pdbx_description
1 polymer ?
#
loop_
_entity_poly.entity_id
_entity_poly.type
_entity_poly.pdbx_seq_one_letter_code
_entity_poly.pdbx_strand_id
1 'polypeptide(L)'
;MLGLKKNKILPIEIETQDLTPSQIRLIKSLNSMLLHVITTDEESEFFEGSAEFMRMCAALIKQARFAEHLKGVDDIPYAEQALEYSMDLLQENFLKSKIINYDN
;
A
#
# COMPACT_ATOMS: atom_id res chain seq x y z
N MET A 1 31.76 -22.88 -15.09
CA MET A 1 31.07 -21.92 -14.18
C MET A 1 29.72 -21.58 -14.78
N LEU A 2 28.64 -22.15 -14.24
CA LEU A 2 27.27 -21.79 -14.61
C LEU A 2 26.96 -20.45 -13.95
N GLY A 3 26.98 -19.38 -14.74
CA GLY A 3 26.53 -18.06 -14.30
C GLY A 3 25.06 -18.12 -13.92
N LEU A 4 24.78 -17.91 -12.63
CA LEU A 4 23.44 -17.62 -12.11
C LEU A 4 22.83 -16.51 -12.97
N LYS A 5 21.81 -16.83 -13.78
CA LYS A 5 20.96 -15.81 -14.40
C LYS A 5 20.37 -14.99 -13.25
N LYS A 6 20.85 -13.76 -13.05
CA LYS A 6 20.21 -12.79 -12.16
C LYS A 6 18.75 -12.68 -12.59
N ASN A 7 17.81 -13.04 -11.71
CA ASN A 7 16.38 -12.87 -11.95
C ASN A 7 16.11 -11.37 -12.19
N LYS A 8 15.94 -10.98 -13.45
CA LYS A 8 15.62 -9.60 -13.85
C LYS A 8 14.15 -9.24 -13.60
N ILE A 9 13.34 -10.21 -13.19
CA ILE A 9 11.89 -10.11 -13.05
C ILE A 9 11.51 -10.76 -11.73
N LEU A 10 10.68 -10.07 -10.95
CA LEU A 10 9.98 -10.62 -9.79
C LEU A 10 8.56 -11.02 -10.25
N PRO A 11 8.28 -12.32 -10.45
CA PRO A 11 6.92 -12.77 -10.73
C PRO A 11 6.08 -12.69 -9.44
N ILE A 12 4.89 -12.10 -9.53
CA ILE A 12 3.90 -12.05 -8.43
C ILE A 12 2.59 -12.64 -8.95
N GLU A 13 2.08 -13.66 -8.28
CA GLU A 13 0.78 -14.27 -8.54
C GLU A 13 -0.18 -13.94 -7.39
N ILE A 14 -1.39 -13.47 -7.72
CA ILE A 14 -2.42 -13.07 -6.76
C ILE A 14 -3.74 -13.72 -7.19
N GLU A 15 -4.40 -14.40 -6.27
CA GLU A 15 -5.76 -14.92 -6.49
C GLU A 15 -6.77 -13.76 -6.50
N THR A 16 -7.60 -13.70 -7.54
CA THR A 16 -8.47 -12.53 -7.81
C THR A 16 -9.95 -12.80 -7.67
N GLN A 17 -10.35 -14.01 -7.25
CA GLN A 17 -11.76 -14.44 -7.23
C GLN A 17 -12.67 -13.53 -6.41
N ASP A 18 -12.17 -12.97 -5.30
CA ASP A 18 -12.90 -12.13 -4.35
C ASP A 18 -12.63 -10.63 -4.56
N LEU A 19 -11.91 -10.27 -5.63
CA LEU A 19 -11.53 -8.89 -5.92
C LEU A 19 -12.41 -8.28 -7.01
N THR A 20 -12.81 -7.04 -6.79
CA THR A 20 -13.47 -6.24 -7.82
C THR A 20 -12.47 -5.79 -8.88
N PRO A 21 -12.92 -5.51 -10.12
CA PRO A 21 -12.05 -4.97 -11.16
C PRO A 21 -11.34 -3.66 -10.76
N SER A 22 -11.95 -2.82 -9.92
CA SER A 22 -11.32 -1.61 -9.39
C SER A 22 -10.18 -1.94 -8.42
N GLN A 23 -10.38 -2.88 -7.49
CA GLN A 23 -9.32 -3.34 -6.58
C GLN A 23 -8.14 -3.94 -7.36
N ILE A 24 -8.40 -4.76 -8.38
CA ILE A 24 -7.34 -5.33 -9.23
C ILE A 24 -6.52 -4.23 -9.92
N ARG A 25 -7.18 -3.20 -10.48
CA ARG A 25 -6.48 -2.07 -11.10
C ARG A 25 -5.66 -1.29 -10.08
N LEU A 26 -6.23 -1.03 -8.90
CA LEU A 26 -5.54 -0.28 -7.85
C LEU A 26 -4.30 -1.03 -7.34
N ILE A 27 -4.35 -2.37 -7.20
CA ILE A 27 -3.20 -3.20 -6.86
C ILE A 27 -2.09 -3.06 -7.92
N LYS A 28 -2.43 -3.08 -9.21
CA LYS A 28 -1.44 -2.88 -10.29
C LYS A 28 -0.79 -1.51 -10.19
N SER A 29 -1.61 -0.46 -10.04
CA SER A 29 -1.11 0.91 -9.90
C SER A 29 -0.25 1.10 -8.65
N LEU A 30 -0.62 0.48 -7.52
CA LEU A 30 0.17 0.48 -6.28
C LEU A 30 1.55 -0.13 -6.50
N ASN A 31 1.63 -1.26 -7.21
CA ASN A 31 2.92 -1.89 -7.51
C ASN A 31 3.78 -1.04 -8.46
N SER A 32 3.16 -0.39 -9.46
CA SER A 32 3.87 0.55 -10.34
C SER A 32 4.39 1.77 -9.57
N MET A 33 3.58 2.32 -8.66
CA MET A 33 3.97 3.46 -7.83
C MET A 33 5.06 3.07 -6.83
N LEU A 34 4.94 1.89 -6.19
CA LEU A 34 5.99 1.34 -5.34
C LEU A 34 7.32 1.25 -6.07
N LEU A 35 7.32 0.66 -7.28
CA LEU A 35 8.53 0.56 -8.10
C LEU A 35 9.11 1.94 -8.42
N HIS A 36 8.27 2.90 -8.77
CA HIS A 36 8.71 4.28 -9.02
C HIS A 36 9.37 4.89 -7.78
N VAL A 37 8.70 4.87 -6.63
CA VAL A 37 9.20 5.44 -5.37
C VAL A 37 10.55 4.84 -4.94
N ILE A 38 10.75 3.53 -5.11
CA ILE A 38 12.00 2.87 -4.69
C ILE A 38 13.14 3.01 -5.70
N THR A 39 12.90 3.51 -6.91
CA THR A 39 13.90 3.60 -7.98
C THR A 39 14.14 5.01 -8.51
N THR A 40 13.28 5.97 -8.21
CA THR A 40 13.49 7.36 -8.63
C THR A 40 14.69 7.96 -7.91
N ASP A 41 15.50 8.69 -8.66
CA ASP A 41 16.65 9.45 -8.17
C ASP A 41 16.31 10.94 -8.00
N GLU A 42 15.07 11.34 -8.33
CA GLU A 42 14.61 12.73 -8.26
C GLU A 42 13.83 12.96 -6.95
N GLU A 43 14.23 13.99 -6.21
CA GLU A 43 13.71 14.27 -4.87
C GLU A 43 12.20 14.60 -4.90
N SER A 44 11.76 15.45 -5.82
CA SER A 44 10.35 15.85 -5.90
C SER A 44 9.43 14.68 -6.26
N GLU A 45 9.82 13.84 -7.20
CA GLU A 45 9.16 12.59 -7.58
C GLU A 45 9.13 11.61 -6.41
N PHE A 46 10.21 11.51 -5.62
CA PHE A 46 10.21 10.69 -4.41
C PHE A 46 9.17 11.18 -3.39
N PHE A 47 9.12 12.48 -3.11
CA PHE A 47 8.15 13.03 -2.15
C PHE A 47 6.70 12.93 -2.65
N GLU A 48 6.45 13.33 -3.89
CA GLU A 48 5.11 13.29 -4.50
C GLU A 48 4.62 11.85 -4.66
N GLY A 49 5.48 10.96 -5.16
CA GLY A 49 5.21 9.54 -5.33
C GLY A 49 4.94 8.84 -4.00
N SER A 50 5.70 9.18 -2.95
CA SER A 50 5.46 8.64 -1.60
C SER A 50 4.09 9.06 -1.05
N ALA A 51 3.73 10.33 -1.22
CA ALA A 51 2.43 10.83 -0.79
C ALA A 51 1.27 10.20 -1.59
N GLU A 52 1.43 10.03 -2.91
CA GLU A 52 0.46 9.34 -3.76
C GLU A 52 0.30 7.87 -3.37
N PHE A 53 1.42 7.16 -3.15
CA PHE A 53 1.41 5.76 -2.71
C PHE A 53 0.58 5.59 -1.42
N MET A 54 0.81 6.44 -0.42
CA MET A 54 0.04 6.44 0.83
C MET A 54 -1.46 6.72 0.59
N ARG A 55 -1.78 7.66 -0.31
CA ARG A 55 -3.17 7.98 -0.67
C ARG A 55 -3.87 6.80 -1.35
N MET A 56 -3.16 6.07 -2.21
CA MET A 56 -3.66 4.86 -2.87
C MET A 56 -3.91 3.73 -1.87
N CYS A 57 -3.03 3.55 -0.87
CA CYS A 57 -3.25 2.62 0.24
C CYS A 57 -4.52 2.99 1.02
N ALA A 58 -4.73 4.27 1.32
CA ALA A 58 -5.96 4.72 1.99
C ALA A 58 -7.21 4.45 1.15
N ALA A 59 -7.15 4.66 -0.16
CA ALA A 59 -8.24 4.35 -1.08
C ALA A 59 -8.56 2.84 -1.13
N LEU A 60 -7.54 1.98 -1.03
CA LEU A 60 -7.72 0.53 -0.96
C LEU A 60 -8.39 0.10 0.35
N ILE A 61 -7.97 0.67 1.49
CA ILE A 61 -8.58 0.41 2.81
C ILE A 61 -10.08 0.79 2.80
N LYS A 62 -10.43 1.94 2.21
CA LYS A 62 -11.84 2.37 2.08
C LYS A 62 -12.69 1.45 1.23
N GLN A 63 -12.08 0.78 0.24
CA GLN A 63 -12.73 -0.20 -0.64
C GLN A 63 -12.61 -1.63 -0.10
N ALA A 64 -12.05 -1.83 1.09
CA ALA A 64 -11.89 -3.17 1.64
C ALA A 64 -13.27 -3.78 1.95
N ARG A 65 -13.41 -5.08 1.67
CA ARG A 65 -14.66 -5.83 1.90
C ARG A 65 -15.23 -5.62 3.31
N PHE A 66 -14.38 -5.54 4.32
CA PHE A 66 -14.81 -5.27 5.70
C PHE A 66 -15.54 -3.93 5.83
N ALA A 67 -14.95 -2.86 5.28
CA ALA A 67 -15.53 -1.53 5.31
C ALA A 67 -16.81 -1.44 4.46
N GLU A 68 -16.81 -2.05 3.26
CA GLU A 68 -17.99 -2.03 2.38
C GLU A 68 -19.17 -2.83 2.95
N HIS A 69 -18.92 -3.99 3.55
CA HIS A 69 -19.97 -4.86 4.09
C HIS A 69 -20.62 -4.32 5.36
N LEU A 70 -19.86 -3.57 6.18
CA LEU A 70 -20.36 -3.00 7.43
C LEU A 70 -20.90 -1.57 7.25
N LYS A 71 -20.73 -0.99 6.06
CA LYS A 71 -21.26 0.33 5.73
C LYS A 71 -22.78 0.33 5.90
N GLY A 72 -23.26 1.03 6.93
CA GLY A 72 -24.69 1.18 7.21
C GLY A 72 -25.34 0.05 8.03
N VAL A 73 -24.57 -0.92 8.54
CA VAL A 73 -25.09 -1.91 9.51
C VAL A 73 -25.24 -1.26 10.89
N ASP A 74 -24.21 -0.55 11.34
CA ASP A 74 -24.15 0.08 12.66
C ASP A 74 -23.90 1.61 12.60
N ASP A 75 -23.94 2.20 11.39
CA ASP A 75 -23.53 3.60 11.10
C ASP A 75 -22.09 3.95 11.56
N ILE A 76 -21.27 2.92 11.80
CA ILE A 76 -19.88 3.06 12.22
C ILE A 76 -18.99 3.29 10.99
N PRO A 77 -18.22 4.39 10.94
CA PRO A 77 -17.30 4.70 9.84
C PRO A 77 -15.98 3.92 10.00
N TYR A 78 -16.04 2.59 9.86
CA TYR A 78 -14.90 1.70 10.14
C TYR A 78 -13.67 1.99 9.29
N ALA A 79 -13.85 2.42 8.04
CA ALA A 79 -12.72 2.77 7.18
C ALA A 79 -11.98 4.01 7.71
N GLU A 80 -12.73 5.03 8.13
CA GLU A 80 -12.20 6.25 8.73
C GLU A 80 -11.46 5.92 10.02
N GLN A 81 -12.07 5.13 10.91
CA GLN A 81 -11.44 4.70 12.18
C GLN A 81 -10.13 3.92 11.95
N ALA A 82 -10.13 3.00 10.98
CA ALA A 82 -8.93 2.25 10.64
C ALA A 82 -7.80 3.14 10.09
N LEU A 83 -8.16 4.17 9.30
CA LEU A 83 -7.21 5.15 8.79
C LEU A 83 -6.68 6.08 9.89
N GLU A 84 -7.54 6.58 10.77
CA GLU A 84 -7.16 7.40 11.92
C GLU A 84 -6.16 6.64 12.80
N TYR A 85 -6.52 5.41 13.20
CA TYR A 85 -5.63 4.54 13.97
C TYR A 85 -4.28 4.30 13.27
N SER A 86 -4.29 4.08 11.95
CA SER A 86 -3.06 3.85 11.18
C SER A 86 -2.17 5.09 11.15
N MET A 87 -2.76 6.29 11.05
CA MET A 87 -2.02 7.54 11.04
C MET A 87 -1.44 7.86 12.43
N ASP A 88 -2.20 7.64 13.49
CA ASP A 88 -1.72 7.82 14.87
C ASP A 88 -0.52 6.92 15.15
N LEU A 89 -0.63 5.63 14.78
CA LEU A 89 0.47 4.68 14.94
C LEU A 89 1.71 5.07 14.12
N LEU A 90 1.53 5.56 12.88
CA LEU A 90 2.62 6.00 12.03
C LEU A 90 3.32 7.25 12.62
N GLN A 91 2.55 8.23 13.09
CA GLN A 91 3.08 9.42 13.76
C GLN A 91 3.86 9.06 15.03
N GLU A 92 3.33 8.16 15.85
CA GLU A 92 4.03 7.67 17.03
C GLU A 92 5.37 7.03 16.69
N ASN A 93 5.42 6.21 15.62
CA ASN A 93 6.65 5.54 15.19
C ASN A 93 7.70 6.54 14.70
N PHE A 94 7.29 7.58 13.96
CA PHE A 94 8.18 8.66 13.55
C PHE A 94 8.76 9.41 14.75
N LEU A 95 7.91 9.81 15.71
CA LEU A 95 8.34 10.52 16.91
C LEU A 95 9.30 9.69 17.78
N LYS A 96 9.05 8.39 17.87
CA LYS A 96 9.89 7.46 18.65
C LYS A 96 11.17 7.06 17.89
N SER A 97 11.38 7.55 16.66
CA SER A 97 12.48 7.16 15.76
C SER A 97 12.70 5.64 15.73
N LYS A 98 11.62 4.85 15.88
CA LYS A 98 11.68 3.41 15.71
C LYS A 98 11.81 3.19 14.22
N ILE A 99 13.05 3.20 13.73
CA ILE A 99 13.37 2.61 12.44
C ILE A 99 13.06 1.12 12.61
N ILE A 100 11.85 0.72 12.25
CA ILE A 100 11.51 -0.70 12.17
C ILE A 100 12.21 -1.19 10.91
N ASN A 101 13.45 -1.63 11.07
CA ASN A 101 14.13 -2.41 10.05
C ASN A 101 13.42 -3.77 10.02
N TYR A 102 12.55 -3.94 9.02
CA TYR A 102 12.06 -5.25 8.67
C TYR A 102 13.18 -5.93 7.87
N ASP A 103 13.85 -6.93 8.45
CA ASP A 103 14.73 -7.83 7.70
C ASP A 103 13.85 -8.62 6.70
N ASN A 104 14.00 -8.35 5.41
CA ASN A 104 13.47 -9.16 4.31
C ASN A 104 14.59 -9.52 3.33
#